data_AF-D1JFL0-F1
#
_entry.id   AF-D1JFL0-F1
#
_cell.length_a   1.000
_cell.length_b   1.000
_cell.length_c   1.000
_cell.angle_alpha   90.00
_cell.angle_beta   90.00
_cell.angle_gamma   90.00
#
_symmetry.space_group_name_H-M   'P 1'
#
loop_
_entity.id
_entity.type
_entity.pdbx_description
1 polymer ?
#
loop_
_entity_poly.entity_id
_entity_poly.type
_entity_poly.pdbx_seq_one_letter_code
_entity_poly.pdbx_strand_id
1 'polypeptide(L)'
;MEREELLAEKVRAVLTRNRARDVYDLWFLLKKGTKFDFDLVNEKLKYYTRVFEKEVFMERIKRTGEYWESELKPLVIGRLPRFELVYNDVKAVLKDLI
;
A
#
# COMPACT_ATOMS: atom_id res chain seq x y z
N MET A 1 7.09 9.29 13.30
CA MET A 1 5.77 8.86 13.78
C MET A 1 4.63 9.28 12.85
N GLU A 2 4.43 10.56 12.50
CA GLU A 2 3.28 10.95 11.67
C GLU A 2 3.21 10.27 10.28
N ARG A 3 4.37 10.05 9.64
CA ARG A 3 4.41 9.42 8.31
C ARG A 3 4.16 7.92 8.40
N GLU A 4 4.66 7.26 9.43
CA GLU A 4 4.46 5.84 9.71
C GLU A 4 2.98 5.57 10.04
N GLU A 5 2.34 6.44 10.80
CA GLU A 5 0.88 6.44 11.04
C GLU A 5 0.08 6.57 9.73
N LEU A 6 0.45 7.54 8.89
CA LEU A 6 -0.16 7.72 7.57
C LEU A 6 0.03 6.48 6.69
N LEU A 7 1.22 5.87 6.72
CA LEU A 7 1.52 4.64 5.99
C LEU A 7 0.66 3.48 6.50
N ALA A 8 0.56 3.31 7.82
CA ALA A 8 -0.27 2.27 8.44
C ALA A 8 -1.75 2.41 8.03
N GLU A 9 -2.25 3.65 7.95
CA GLU A 9 -3.59 3.92 7.44
C GLU A 9 -3.75 3.57 5.95
N LYS A 10 -2.72 3.77 5.12
CA LYS A 10 -2.74 3.33 3.72
C LYS A 10 -2.76 1.81 3.60
N VAL A 11 -2.00 1.10 4.44
CA VAL A 11 -2.04 -0.38 4.50
C VAL A 11 -3.46 -0.86 4.83
N ARG A 12 -4.08 -0.30 5.88
CA ARG A 12 -5.47 -0.58 6.25
C ARG A 12 -6.44 -0.25 5.11
N ALA A 13 -6.27 0.89 4.44
CA ALA A 13 -7.13 1.29 3.33
C ALA A 13 -7.03 0.33 2.14
N VAL A 14 -5.83 -0.13 1.77
CA VAL A 14 -5.63 -1.16 0.73
C VAL A 14 -6.37 -2.45 1.09
N LEU A 15 -6.29 -2.89 2.35
CA LEU A 15 -6.95 -4.12 2.83
C LEU A 15 -8.49 -4.03 2.89
N THR A 16 -9.05 -2.81 2.94
CA THR A 16 -10.49 -2.59 3.18
C THR A 16 -11.25 -1.96 2.02
N ARG A 17 -10.60 -1.16 1.17
CA ARG A 17 -11.26 -0.34 0.12
C ARG A 17 -10.86 -0.69 -1.30
N ASN A 18 -9.74 -1.40 -1.49
CA ASN A 18 -9.30 -1.91 -2.79
C ASN A 18 -9.20 -0.83 -3.90
N ARG A 19 -8.58 0.33 -3.63
CA ARG A 19 -8.38 1.42 -4.61
C ARG A 19 -6.92 1.54 -5.04
N ALA A 20 -6.66 1.83 -6.32
CA ALA A 20 -5.30 1.99 -6.84
C ALA A 20 -4.57 3.19 -6.22
N ARG A 21 -5.31 4.27 -5.87
CA ARG A 21 -4.75 5.45 -5.18
C ARG A 21 -4.14 5.11 -3.84
N ASP A 22 -4.75 4.23 -3.05
CA ASP A 22 -4.22 3.87 -1.74
C ASP A 22 -2.88 3.12 -1.87
N VAL A 23 -2.76 2.27 -2.89
CA VAL A 23 -1.50 1.58 -3.24
C VAL A 23 -0.44 2.56 -3.74
N TYR A 24 -0.82 3.52 -4.57
CA TYR A 24 0.10 4.57 -5.05
C TYR A 24 0.64 5.42 -3.89
N ASP A 25 -0.22 5.90 -3.00
CA ASP A 25 0.17 6.71 -1.85
C ASP A 25 1.07 5.92 -0.90
N LEU A 26 0.74 4.65 -0.64
CA LEU A 26 1.56 3.73 0.13
C LEU A 26 2.97 3.60 -0.46
N TRP A 27 3.07 3.26 -1.75
CA TRP A 27 4.35 3.11 -2.43
C TRP A 27 5.15 4.41 -2.40
N PHE A 28 4.49 5.55 -2.60
CA PHE A 28 5.15 6.85 -2.54
C PHE A 28 5.75 7.12 -1.15
N LEU A 29 5.04 6.81 -0.07
CA LEU A 29 5.55 6.93 1.29
C LEU A 29 6.75 6.00 1.53
N LEU A 30 6.68 4.76 1.07
CA LEU A 30 7.80 3.80 1.15
C LEU A 30 9.03 4.31 0.39
N LYS A 31 8.87 4.86 -0.82
CA LYS A 31 9.96 5.45 -1.60
C LYS A 31 10.58 6.68 -0.94
N LYS A 32 9.84 7.38 -0.07
CA LYS A 32 10.35 8.49 0.75
C LYS A 32 11.07 8.02 2.02
N GLY A 33 11.22 6.72 2.21
CA GLY A 33 11.92 6.13 3.36
C GLY A 33 11.05 6.03 4.61
N THR A 34 9.74 6.22 4.50
CA THR A 34 8.83 5.95 5.62
C THR A 34 8.88 4.45 5.93
N LYS A 35 9.15 4.12 7.19
CA LYS A 35 9.26 2.73 7.62
C LYS A 35 7.89 2.09 7.74
N PHE A 36 7.81 0.82 7.35
CA PHE A 36 6.66 -0.01 7.64
C PHE A 36 6.72 -0.43 9.11
N ASP A 37 5.65 -0.17 9.85
CA ASP A 37 5.53 -0.51 11.27
C ASP A 37 4.37 -1.49 11.44
N PHE A 38 4.71 -2.73 11.81
CA PHE A 38 3.75 -3.82 11.93
C PHE A 38 2.77 -3.61 13.10
N ASP A 39 3.23 -3.00 14.19
CA ASP A 39 2.41 -2.75 15.37
C ASP A 39 1.37 -1.69 15.05
N LEU A 40 1.77 -0.57 14.43
CA LEU A 40 0.85 0.47 13.99
C LEU A 40 -0.20 -0.07 13.01
N VAL A 41 0.22 -0.86 12.02
CA VAL A 41 -0.70 -1.48 11.06
C VAL A 41 -1.72 -2.36 11.78
N ASN A 42 -1.30 -3.19 12.73
CA ASN A 42 -2.23 -4.05 13.46
C ASN A 42 -3.16 -3.24 14.38
N GLU A 43 -2.69 -2.18 15.03
CA GLU A 43 -3.57 -1.26 15.77
C GLU A 43 -4.69 -0.71 14.86
N LYS A 44 -4.36 -0.33 13.62
CA LYS A 44 -5.37 0.12 12.64
C LYS A 44 -6.36 -0.98 12.25
N LEU A 45 -5.90 -2.22 12.16
CA LEU A 45 -6.72 -3.37 11.75
C LEU A 45 -7.59 -3.93 12.87
N LYS A 46 -7.27 -3.66 14.14
CA LYS A 46 -8.11 -4.07 15.29
C LYS A 46 -9.55 -3.59 15.18
N TYR A 47 -9.78 -2.38 14.66
CA TYR A 47 -11.13 -1.84 14.41
C TYR A 47 -11.95 -2.64 13.39
N TYR A 48 -11.29 -3.54 12.65
CA TYR A 48 -11.88 -4.41 11.64
C TYR A 48 -11.80 -5.89 12.03
N THR A 49 -11.36 -6.20 13.27
CA THR A 49 -11.12 -7.56 13.77
C THR A 49 -10.21 -8.37 12.84
N ARG A 50 -9.14 -7.74 12.36
CA ARG A 50 -8.15 -8.34 11.44
C ARG A 50 -6.74 -8.16 11.96
N VAL A 51 -5.85 -9.03 11.50
CA VAL A 51 -4.39 -8.93 11.66
C VAL A 51 -3.77 -8.80 10.27
N PHE A 52 -2.62 -8.14 10.18
CA PHE A 52 -1.91 -8.03 8.92
C PHE A 52 -1.39 -9.40 8.46
N GLU A 53 -1.78 -9.77 7.25
CA GLU A 53 -1.30 -10.95 6.54
C GLU A 53 -0.68 -10.51 5.22
N LYS A 54 0.62 -10.80 5.05
CA LYS A 54 1.41 -10.35 3.90
C LYS A 54 0.82 -10.85 2.58
N GLU A 55 0.38 -12.10 2.53
CA GLU A 55 -0.16 -12.75 1.34
C GLU A 55 -1.47 -12.09 0.92
N VAL A 56 -2.37 -11.85 1.89
CA VAL A 56 -3.64 -11.16 1.66
C VAL A 56 -3.39 -9.73 1.18
N PHE A 57 -2.43 -9.04 1.79
CA PHE A 57 -2.07 -7.68 1.40
C PHE A 57 -1.52 -7.62 -0.03
N MET A 58 -0.58 -8.49 -0.38
CA MET A 58 0.01 -8.54 -1.72
C MET A 58 -1.01 -8.94 -2.78
N GLU A 59 -1.96 -9.83 -2.46
CA GLU A 59 -3.07 -10.17 -3.35
C GLU A 59 -4.01 -8.98 -3.57
N ARG A 60 -4.31 -8.19 -2.53
CA ARG A 60 -5.08 -6.95 -2.67
C ARG A 60 -4.39 -5.95 -3.59
N ILE A 61 -3.08 -5.74 -3.40
CA ILE A 61 -2.29 -4.87 -4.29
C ILE A 61 -2.34 -5.41 -5.72
N LYS A 62 -2.14 -6.72 -5.91
CA LYS A 62 -2.17 -7.35 -7.25
C LYS A 62 -3.45 -7.05 -8.01
N ARG A 63 -4.61 -7.16 -7.34
CA ARG A 63 -5.93 -6.87 -7.93
C ARG A 63 -6.07 -5.41 -8.37
N THR A 64 -5.40 -4.47 -7.69
CA THR A 64 -5.43 -3.06 -8.12
C THR A 64 -4.79 -2.81 -9.48
N GLY A 65 -3.96 -3.75 -9.97
CA GLY A 65 -3.36 -3.67 -11.30
C GLY A 65 -4.39 -3.57 -12.43
N GLU A 66 -5.56 -4.19 -12.27
CA GLU A 66 -6.63 -4.21 -13.29
C GLU A 66 -7.19 -2.82 -13.61
N TYR A 67 -7.18 -1.92 -12.63
CA TYR A 67 -7.72 -0.56 -12.73
C TYR A 67 -6.68 0.51 -12.36
N TRP A 68 -5.40 0.14 -12.33
CA TRP A 68 -4.30 1.03 -11.99
C TRP A 68 -4.27 2.28 -12.86
N GLU A 69 -4.25 2.07 -14.19
CA GLU A 69 -4.19 3.19 -15.12
C GLU A 69 -5.48 3.99 -15.17
N SER A 70 -6.63 3.32 -15.20
CA SER A 70 -7.93 3.98 -15.32
C SER A 70 -8.27 4.83 -14.10
N GLU A 71 -7.92 4.38 -12.88
CA GLU A 71 -8.13 5.17 -11.67
C GLU A 71 -7.09 6.29 -11.51
N LEU A 72 -5.82 6.08 -11.87
CA LEU A 72 -4.74 7.02 -11.55
C LEU A 72 -4.41 8.04 -12.63
N LYS A 73 -4.60 7.72 -13.93
CA LYS A 73 -4.33 8.69 -15.02
C LYS A 73 -5.04 10.03 -14.84
N PRO A 74 -6.31 10.10 -14.37
CA PRO A 74 -6.98 11.39 -14.15
C PRO A 74 -6.49 12.16 -12.93
N LEU A 75 -5.71 11.53 -12.04
CA LEU A 75 -5.36 12.06 -10.72
C LEU A 75 -3.88 12.44 -10.61
N VAL A 76 -3.02 11.67 -11.28
CA VAL A 76 -1.57 11.84 -11.24
C VAL A 76 -1.16 12.80 -12.34
N ILE A 77 -0.63 13.95 -11.95
CA ILE A 77 -0.06 14.92 -12.88
C ILE A 77 1.36 14.46 -13.25
N GLY A 78 1.58 14.17 -14.52
CA GLY A 78 2.87 13.71 -15.05
C GLY A 78 2.93 12.22 -15.29
N ARG A 79 4.13 11.62 -15.12
CA ARG A 79 4.36 10.22 -15.49
C ARG A 79 3.87 9.27 -14.40
N LEU A 80 2.77 8.57 -14.68
CA LEU A 80 2.31 7.45 -13.86
C LEU A 80 3.31 6.27 -13.97
N PRO A 81 3.86 5.74 -12.86
CA PRO A 81 4.68 4.53 -12.91
C PRO A 81 3.85 3.33 -13.36
N ARG A 82 4.51 2.41 -14.06
CA ARG A 82 3.91 1.11 -14.39
C ARG A 82 3.58 0.35 -13.10
N PHE A 83 2.42 -0.29 -13.08
CA PHE A 83 1.96 -1.06 -11.93
C PHE A 83 2.98 -2.11 -11.48
N GLU A 84 3.63 -2.80 -12.43
CA GLU A 84 4.60 -3.86 -12.09
C GLU A 84 5.79 -3.32 -11.29
N LEU A 85 6.24 -2.09 -11.56
CA LEU A 85 7.32 -1.45 -10.81
C LEU A 85 6.88 -1.20 -9.37
N VAL A 86 5.69 -0.62 -9.20
CA VAL A 86 5.12 -0.35 -7.87
C VAL A 86 4.93 -1.64 -7.08
N TYR A 87 4.35 -2.66 -7.70
CA TYR A 87 4.13 -3.97 -7.08
C TYR A 87 5.44 -4.60 -6.60
N ASN A 88 6.48 -4.57 -7.44
CA ASN A 88 7.78 -5.14 -7.10
C ASN A 88 8.51 -4.35 -6.02
N ASP A 89 8.45 -3.01 -6.04
CA ASP A 89 9.01 -2.17 -5.00
C ASP A 89 8.37 -2.46 -3.62
N VAL A 90 7.03 -2.55 -3.56
CA VAL A 90 6.33 -2.90 -2.31
C VAL A 90 6.69 -4.33 -1.86
N LYS A 91 6.72 -5.28 -2.80
CA LYS A 91 7.09 -6.66 -2.50
C LYS A 91 8.51 -6.77 -1.94
N ALA A 92 9.45 -5.97 -2.43
CA ALA A 92 10.82 -5.95 -1.94
C ALA A 92 10.88 -5.48 -0.48
N VAL A 93 10.23 -4.35 -0.15
CA VAL A 93 10.17 -3.87 1.24
C VAL A 93 9.60 -4.93 2.18
N LEU A 94 8.52 -5.62 1.78
CA LEU A 94 7.91 -6.64 2.64
C LEU A 94 8.70 -7.95 2.73
N LYS A 95 9.67 -8.20 1.84
CA LYS A 95 10.58 -9.34 1.98
C LYS A 95 11.59 -9.11 3.09
N ASP A 96 12.03 -7.87 3.28
CA ASP A 96 13.05 -7.53 4.28
C ASP A 96 12.50 -7.42 5.71
N LEU A 97 11.19 -7.59 5.89
CA LEU A 97 10.49 -7.48 7.18
C LEU A 97 10.25 -8.83 7.88
N ILE A 98 10.63 -9.97 7.27
CA ILE A 98 10.44 -11.32 7.82
C ILE A 98 11.72 -12.14 7.68
#